data_AF-A0AAN8LXS9-F1
#
_entry.id   AF-A0AAN8LXS9-F1
#
_cell.length_a   1.000
_cell.length_b   1.000
_cell.length_c   1.000
_cell.angle_alpha   90.00
_cell.angle_beta   90.00
_cell.angle_gamma   90.00
#
_symmetry.space_group_name_H-M   'P 1'
#
loop_
_entity.id
_entity.type
_entity.pdbx_description
1 polymer ?
#
loop_
_entity_poly.entity_id
_entity_poly.type
_entity_poly.pdbx_seq_one_letter_code
_entity_poly.pdbx_strand_id
1 'polypeptide(L)'
;MSDSETIELAALGRPFQLGMLYDCRRDVLIPGITLWDSEMLQKHINVRPQPNTDFKIIASDSSEEKAEALNVSASLEASFLGGLVSVKGSAEFLHDKKTSNRQSRVSLQYRTTTRFEQLTMDHLGAGNVKHCNVLQEGSATHVVTALLSTERRPFLFLTKRFPQEKTTRTSKETCRS
;
A
#
# COMPACT_ATOMS: atom_id res chain seq x y z
N MET A 1 20.76 17.25 13.39
CA MET A 1 21.07 16.28 12.33
C MET A 1 19.74 15.64 11.99
N SER A 2 19.10 16.07 10.92
CA SER A 2 17.80 15.52 10.51
C SER A 2 18.08 14.16 9.87
N ASP A 3 17.69 13.08 10.55
CA ASP A 3 17.57 11.77 9.92
C ASP A 3 16.65 11.93 8.71
N SER A 4 17.24 11.96 7.52
CA SER A 4 16.47 11.93 6.27
C SER A 4 15.92 10.52 6.12
N GLU A 5 14.85 10.23 6.85
CA GLU A 5 14.25 8.91 6.94
C GLU A 5 13.52 8.60 5.62
N THR A 6 13.96 7.54 4.94
CA THR A 6 13.24 7.02 3.77
C THR A 6 11.93 6.42 4.23
N ILE A 7 10.83 6.80 3.59
CA ILE A 7 9.49 6.26 3.90
C ILE A 7 9.13 5.19 2.88
N GLU A 8 8.76 4.00 3.38
CA GLU A 8 8.15 2.94 2.57
C GLU A 8 6.63 3.00 2.64
N LEU A 9 5.97 2.79 1.50
CA LEU A 9 4.53 3.01 1.37
C LEU A 9 3.89 1.98 0.43
N ALA A 10 2.74 1.44 0.83
CA ALA A 10 1.91 0.65 -0.07
C ALA A 10 1.33 1.51 -1.20
N ALA A 11 1.51 1.08 -2.45
CA ALA A 11 1.00 1.81 -3.62
C ALA A 11 -0.54 1.86 -3.67
N LEU A 12 -1.21 0.83 -3.17
CA LEU A 12 -2.67 0.71 -3.10
C LEU A 12 -3.40 0.93 -4.43
N GLY A 13 -2.76 0.57 -5.55
CA GLY A 13 -3.30 0.76 -6.90
C GLY A 13 -3.18 2.20 -7.42
N ARG A 14 -2.51 3.10 -6.70
CA ARG A 14 -2.13 4.43 -7.20
C ARG A 14 -0.96 4.31 -8.20
N PRO A 15 -0.92 5.15 -9.24
CA PRO A 15 0.04 5.00 -10.34
C PRO A 15 1.40 5.63 -10.00
N PHE A 16 2.15 5.03 -9.08
CA PHE A 16 3.50 5.48 -8.74
C PHE A 16 4.46 5.31 -9.94
N GLN A 17 5.34 6.30 -10.13
CA GLN A 17 6.47 6.26 -11.07
C GLN A 17 7.70 6.85 -10.40
N LEU A 18 8.88 6.39 -10.80
CA LEU A 18 10.14 6.95 -10.32
C LEU A 18 10.25 8.44 -10.68
N GLY A 19 10.74 9.24 -9.74
CA GLY A 19 10.87 10.69 -9.88
C GLY A 19 9.60 11.49 -9.62
N MET A 20 8.43 10.83 -9.43
CA MET A 20 7.22 11.53 -9.00
C MET A 20 7.39 12.15 -7.62
N LEU A 21 6.71 13.27 -7.43
CA LEU A 21 6.67 13.97 -6.16
C LEU A 21 5.51 13.48 -5.29
N TYR A 22 5.71 13.52 -3.98
CA TYR A 22 4.74 13.09 -2.98
C TYR A 22 4.63 14.10 -1.82
N ASP A 23 3.40 14.42 -1.42
CA ASP A 23 3.12 15.18 -0.21
C ASP A 23 2.64 14.22 0.89
N CYS A 24 3.54 13.88 1.83
CA CYS A 24 3.25 12.97 2.93
C CYS A 24 2.23 13.53 3.93
N ARG A 25 2.04 14.85 3.97
CA ARG A 25 1.08 15.50 4.89
C ARG A 25 -0.36 15.25 4.46
N ARG A 26 -0.56 14.98 3.17
CA ARG A 26 -1.88 14.82 2.53
C ARG A 26 -2.06 13.45 1.88
N ASP A 27 -1.00 12.63 1.87
CA ASP A 27 -0.89 11.36 1.14
C ASP A 27 -1.23 11.45 -0.36
N VAL A 28 -0.79 12.54 -1.00
CA VAL A 28 -1.09 12.84 -2.41
C VAL A 28 0.15 12.65 -3.28
N LEU A 29 -0.03 11.91 -4.38
CA LEU A 29 0.91 11.87 -5.51
C LEU A 29 0.72 13.07 -6.42
N ILE A 30 1.83 13.66 -6.87
CA ILE A 30 1.85 14.81 -7.77
C ILE A 30 2.47 14.34 -9.10
N PRO A 31 1.63 13.88 -10.05
CA PRO A 31 2.11 13.42 -11.34
C PRO A 31 2.51 14.59 -12.24
N GLY A 32 3.37 14.33 -13.23
CA GLY A 32 3.71 15.29 -14.28
C GLY A 32 4.71 16.38 -13.89
N ILE A 33 5.07 16.47 -12.60
CA ILE A 33 6.13 17.37 -12.12
C ILE A 33 7.24 16.53 -11.49
N THR A 34 8.47 16.74 -11.94
CA THR A 34 9.65 15.97 -11.53
C THR A 34 10.84 16.89 -11.30
N LEU A 35 11.77 16.46 -10.44
CA LEU A 35 13.00 17.21 -10.13
C LEU A 35 14.05 17.15 -11.26
N TRP A 36 13.88 16.20 -12.18
CA TRP A 36 14.78 15.93 -13.29
C TRP A 36 13.99 15.81 -14.59
N ASP A 37 14.66 16.05 -15.72
CA ASP A 37 14.07 15.82 -17.03
C ASP A 37 13.84 14.32 -17.27
N SER A 38 12.79 13.99 -18.04
CA SER A 38 12.44 12.60 -18.32
C SER A 38 13.61 11.80 -18.94
N GLU A 39 14.41 12.41 -19.81
CA GLU A 39 15.57 11.74 -20.42
C GLU A 39 16.64 11.39 -19.38
N MET A 40 16.85 12.29 -18.41
CA MET A 40 17.82 12.13 -17.34
C MET A 40 17.41 11.01 -16.37
N LEU A 41 16.11 10.97 -16.02
CA LEU A 41 15.51 9.90 -15.20
C LEU A 41 15.69 8.54 -15.86
N GLN A 42 15.27 8.37 -17.12
CA GLN A 42 15.24 7.07 -17.79
C GLN A 42 16.63 6.45 -17.97
N LYS A 43 17.67 7.28 -18.18
CA LYS A 43 19.06 6.80 -18.36
C LYS A 43 19.66 6.17 -17.10
N HIS A 44 19.05 6.37 -15.93
CA HIS A 44 19.67 6.06 -14.64
C HIS A 44 18.72 5.33 -13.68
N ILE A 45 17.87 4.50 -14.25
CA ILE A 45 17.07 3.54 -13.49
C ILE A 45 17.87 2.24 -13.42
N ASN A 46 18.18 1.79 -12.21
CA ASN A 46 18.70 0.45 -11.98
C ASN A 46 17.51 -0.50 -11.76
N VAL A 47 17.35 -1.46 -12.66
CA VAL A 47 16.32 -2.50 -12.58
C VAL A 47 16.96 -3.82 -12.16
N ARG A 48 16.42 -4.44 -11.11
CA ARG A 48 16.87 -5.74 -10.60
C ARG A 48 15.71 -6.72 -10.54
N PRO A 49 15.86 -7.95 -11.06
CA PRO A 49 14.90 -9.02 -10.79
C PRO A 49 14.84 -9.29 -9.27
N GLN A 50 13.64 -9.28 -8.72
CA GLN A 50 13.37 -9.60 -7.31
C GLN A 50 12.10 -10.48 -7.20
N PRO A 51 12.15 -11.71 -7.75
CA PRO A 51 11.04 -12.64 -7.69
C PRO A 51 10.80 -13.10 -6.25
N ASN A 52 9.59 -12.89 -5.75
CA ASN A 52 9.13 -13.46 -4.48
C ASN A 52 7.66 -13.86 -4.60
N THR A 53 7.25 -14.93 -3.93
CA THR A 53 5.86 -15.39 -3.89
C THR A 53 5.50 -15.73 -2.45
N ASP A 54 4.37 -15.21 -1.98
CA ASP A 54 3.89 -15.40 -0.62
C ASP A 54 2.37 -15.54 -0.59
N PHE A 55 1.84 -16.15 0.46
CA PHE A 55 0.41 -16.28 0.70
C PHE A 55 0.04 -16.16 2.17
N LYS A 56 -1.13 -15.56 2.44
CA LYS A 56 -1.68 -15.40 3.80
C LYS A 56 -3.13 -15.81 3.83
N ILE A 57 -3.53 -16.57 4.85
CA ILE A 57 -4.93 -16.86 5.14
C ILE A 57 -5.42 -15.88 6.21
N ILE A 58 -6.51 -15.18 5.93
CA ILE A 58 -7.09 -14.15 6.79
C ILE A 58 -8.49 -14.62 7.18
N ALA A 59 -8.70 -14.94 8.45
CA ALA A 59 -9.99 -15.44 8.97
C ALA A 59 -10.84 -14.34 9.65
N SER A 60 -10.38 -13.10 9.55
CA SER A 60 -10.99 -11.90 10.14
C SER A 60 -11.36 -10.88 9.06
N ASP A 61 -12.11 -9.87 9.45
CA ASP A 61 -12.58 -8.81 8.55
C ASP A 61 -12.32 -7.40 9.11
N SER A 62 -11.50 -7.28 10.17
CA SER A 62 -11.18 -5.99 10.77
C SER A 62 -10.35 -5.12 9.82
N SER A 63 -10.40 -3.80 10.02
CA SER A 63 -9.61 -2.82 9.26
C SER A 63 -8.11 -3.12 9.38
N GLU A 64 -7.66 -3.39 10.60
CA GLU A 64 -6.25 -3.52 10.95
C GLU A 64 -5.65 -4.76 10.27
N GLU A 65 -6.36 -5.88 10.27
CA GLU A 65 -5.86 -7.13 9.71
C GLU A 65 -5.83 -7.10 8.17
N LYS A 66 -6.72 -6.31 7.56
CA LYS A 66 -6.71 -6.02 6.12
C LYS A 66 -5.59 -5.05 5.74
N ALA A 67 -5.38 -4.01 6.53
CA ALA A 67 -4.27 -3.07 6.37
C ALA A 67 -2.93 -3.82 6.47
N GLU A 68 -2.76 -4.66 7.48
CA GLU A 68 -1.57 -5.49 7.68
C GLU A 68 -1.33 -6.43 6.50
N ALA A 69 -2.37 -7.12 5.99
CA ALA A 69 -2.24 -7.99 4.82
C ALA A 69 -1.68 -7.23 3.61
N LEU A 70 -2.06 -5.98 3.42
CA LEU A 70 -1.60 -5.14 2.31
C LEU A 70 -0.30 -4.36 2.62
N ASN A 71 0.32 -4.58 3.77
CA ASN A 71 1.49 -3.83 4.27
C ASN A 71 1.22 -2.31 4.32
N VAL A 72 0.00 -1.94 4.75
CA VAL A 72 -0.40 -0.56 4.96
C VAL A 72 0.08 -0.13 6.35
N SER A 73 0.85 0.96 6.43
CA SER A 73 1.24 1.55 7.71
C SER A 73 0.04 2.18 8.40
N ALA A 74 0.11 2.34 9.73
CA ALA A 74 -0.96 2.98 10.50
C ALA A 74 -1.28 4.41 10.03
N SER A 75 -0.26 5.18 9.61
CA SER A 75 -0.45 6.52 9.05
C SER A 75 -1.24 6.48 7.73
N LEU A 76 -0.87 5.57 6.82
CA LEU A 76 -1.57 5.42 5.55
C LEU A 76 -2.97 4.84 5.72
N GLU A 77 -3.17 3.95 6.69
CA GLU A 77 -4.48 3.43 7.06
C GLU A 77 -5.39 4.56 7.58
N ALA A 78 -4.88 5.42 8.46
CA ALA A 78 -5.61 6.60 8.93
C ALA A 78 -6.01 7.52 7.77
N SER A 79 -5.11 7.76 6.82
CA SER A 79 -5.40 8.57 5.62
C SER A 79 -6.43 7.91 4.68
N PHE A 80 -6.41 6.58 4.56
CA PHE A 80 -7.45 5.83 3.86
C PHE A 80 -8.81 5.96 4.55
N LEU A 81 -8.88 5.73 5.86
CA LEU A 81 -10.11 5.87 6.65
C LEU A 81 -10.65 7.31 6.64
N GLY A 82 -9.75 8.30 6.60
CA GLY A 82 -10.08 9.72 6.45
C GLY A 82 -10.45 10.15 5.03
N GLY A 83 -10.41 9.26 4.04
CA GLY A 83 -10.78 9.53 2.65
C GLY A 83 -9.76 10.34 1.86
N LEU A 84 -8.53 10.50 2.37
CA LEU A 84 -7.43 11.17 1.65
C LEU A 84 -6.83 10.27 0.56
N VAL A 85 -6.90 8.95 0.75
CA VAL A 85 -6.35 7.96 -0.17
C VAL A 85 -7.47 7.11 -0.78
N SER A 86 -7.56 7.14 -2.10
CA SER A 86 -8.37 6.18 -2.86
C SER A 86 -7.55 4.93 -3.17
N VAL A 87 -8.17 3.76 -3.02
CA VAL A 87 -7.57 2.47 -3.38
C VAL A 87 -8.10 1.98 -4.72
N LYS A 88 -7.33 1.13 -5.41
CA LYS A 88 -7.74 0.51 -6.67
C LYS A 88 -7.22 -0.92 -6.78
N GLY A 89 -7.83 -1.70 -7.68
CA GLY A 89 -7.40 -3.06 -7.97
C GLY A 89 -7.51 -3.95 -6.74
N SER A 90 -6.45 -4.67 -6.41
CA SER A 90 -6.45 -5.60 -5.27
C SER A 90 -6.60 -4.92 -3.91
N ALA A 91 -6.25 -3.64 -3.81
CA ALA A 91 -6.40 -2.86 -2.58
C ALA A 91 -7.86 -2.51 -2.26
N GLU A 92 -8.80 -2.72 -3.20
CA GLU A 92 -10.25 -2.66 -2.95
C GLU A 92 -10.70 -3.62 -1.85
N PHE A 93 -9.88 -4.63 -1.52
CA PHE A 93 -10.07 -5.47 -0.34
C PHE A 93 -10.23 -4.67 0.97
N LEU A 94 -9.63 -3.47 1.07
CA LEU A 94 -9.81 -2.56 2.21
C LEU A 94 -11.23 -2.00 2.31
N HIS A 95 -11.93 -1.83 1.18
CA HIS A 95 -13.32 -1.39 1.14
C HIS A 95 -14.33 -2.51 1.36
N ASP A 96 -13.93 -3.77 1.15
CA ASP A 96 -14.78 -4.92 1.39
C ASP A 96 -15.12 -5.01 2.88
N LYS A 97 -16.40 -4.95 3.25
CA LYS A 97 -16.87 -5.02 4.64
C LYS A 97 -17.94 -6.09 4.77
N LYS A 98 -17.97 -6.81 5.90
CA LYS A 98 -19.10 -7.66 6.28
C LYS A 98 -20.40 -6.85 6.24
N THR A 99 -21.42 -7.43 5.63
CA THR A 99 -22.78 -6.88 5.65
C THR A 99 -23.58 -7.32 6.88
N SER A 100 -23.10 -8.33 7.61
CA SER A 100 -23.75 -8.88 8.81
C SER A 100 -22.75 -9.55 9.73
N ASN A 101 -23.02 -9.48 11.03
CA ASN A 101 -22.26 -10.20 12.06
C ASN A 101 -22.52 -11.72 12.05
N ARG A 102 -23.54 -12.20 11.33
CA ARG A 102 -23.83 -13.63 11.14
C ARG A 102 -23.09 -14.26 9.96
N GLN A 103 -21.92 -13.70 9.63
CA GLN A 103 -21.13 -14.13 8.49
C GLN A 103 -19.67 -14.33 8.93
N SER A 104 -19.19 -15.56 8.77
CA SER A 104 -17.77 -15.86 8.80
C SER A 104 -17.16 -15.62 7.42
N ARG A 105 -15.90 -15.19 7.38
CA ARG A 105 -15.17 -14.96 6.13
C ARG A 105 -13.78 -15.53 6.26
N VAL A 106 -13.31 -16.15 5.18
CA VAL A 106 -11.92 -16.56 5.03
C VAL A 106 -11.43 -16.00 3.70
N SER A 107 -10.35 -15.25 3.75
CA SER A 107 -9.72 -14.65 2.58
C SER A 107 -8.33 -15.24 2.39
N LEU A 108 -8.03 -15.72 1.18
CA LEU A 108 -6.68 -16.07 0.78
C LEU A 108 -6.07 -14.89 0.04
N GLN A 109 -4.99 -14.35 0.58
CA GLN A 109 -4.13 -13.40 -0.11
C GLN A 109 -2.99 -14.16 -0.79
N TYR A 110 -2.74 -13.83 -2.06
CA TYR A 110 -1.58 -14.27 -2.81
C TYR A 110 -0.81 -13.05 -3.33
N ARG A 111 0.49 -12.98 -3.02
CA ARG A 111 1.38 -11.86 -3.35
C ARG A 111 2.54 -12.36 -4.18
N THR A 112 2.84 -11.65 -5.26
CA THR A 112 4.04 -11.89 -6.08
C THR A 112 4.75 -10.58 -6.37
N THR A 113 6.07 -10.54 -6.16
CA THR A 113 6.93 -9.44 -6.62
C THR A 113 7.85 -9.98 -7.70
N THR A 114 8.27 -9.14 -8.65
CA THR A 114 9.13 -9.62 -9.75
C THR A 114 10.32 -8.73 -10.02
N ARG A 115 10.20 -7.42 -9.84
CA ARG A 115 11.28 -6.48 -10.13
C ARG A 115 11.31 -5.34 -9.12
N PHE A 116 12.51 -4.87 -8.85
CA PHE A 116 12.79 -3.68 -8.09
C PHE A 116 13.48 -2.67 -9.00
N GLU A 117 12.94 -1.46 -9.03
CA GLU A 117 13.44 -0.34 -9.83
C GLU A 117 13.83 0.78 -8.89
N GLN A 118 15.01 1.36 -9.07
CA GLN A 118 15.47 2.49 -8.25
C GLN A 118 16.25 3.51 -9.06
N LEU A 119 16.17 4.77 -8.67
CA LEU A 119 17.04 5.83 -9.19
C LEU A 119 18.47 5.62 -8.65
N THR A 120 19.48 5.77 -9.52
CA THR A 120 20.86 5.78 -9.03
C THR A 120 21.19 7.07 -8.29
N MET A 121 22.11 6.98 -7.31
CA MET A 121 22.57 8.13 -6.52
C MET A 121 23.20 9.23 -7.35
N ASP A 122 23.61 8.92 -8.59
CA ASP A 122 24.16 9.88 -9.56
C ASP A 122 23.22 11.08 -9.77
N HIS A 123 21.91 10.95 -9.54
CA HIS A 123 20.91 12.04 -9.65
C HIS A 123 20.59 12.77 -8.36
N LEU A 124 20.84 12.13 -7.22
CA LEU A 124 20.50 12.65 -5.89
C LEU A 124 21.61 13.52 -5.30
N GLY A 125 22.78 13.55 -5.95
CA GLY A 125 23.89 14.44 -5.59
C GLY A 125 23.57 15.92 -5.82
N ALA A 126 24.15 16.78 -4.98
CA ALA A 126 24.04 18.23 -5.10
C ALA A 126 24.56 18.69 -6.48
N GLY A 127 23.71 19.36 -7.25
CA GLY A 127 24.02 19.86 -8.60
C GLY A 127 23.33 19.14 -9.75
N ASN A 128 22.73 17.96 -9.51
CA ASN A 128 22.06 17.18 -10.56
C ASN A 128 20.54 17.38 -10.60
N VAL A 129 19.97 18.03 -9.60
CA VAL A 129 18.55 18.44 -9.59
C VAL A 129 18.37 19.70 -10.43
N LYS A 130 17.51 19.64 -11.45
CA LYS A 130 17.27 20.76 -12.37
C LYS A 130 16.12 21.65 -11.92
N HIS A 131 15.05 21.05 -11.40
CA HIS A 131 13.79 21.74 -11.09
C HIS A 131 13.58 21.91 -9.58
N CYS A 132 14.57 22.48 -8.88
CA CYS A 132 14.53 22.65 -7.41
C CYS A 132 13.37 23.53 -6.92
N ASN A 133 12.90 24.46 -7.75
CA ASN A 133 11.87 25.42 -7.38
C ASN A 133 10.55 24.75 -6.98
N VAL A 134 10.27 23.56 -7.51
CA VAL A 134 9.06 22.78 -7.18
C VAL A 134 8.99 22.43 -5.70
N LEU A 135 10.14 22.19 -5.06
CA LEU A 135 10.21 21.92 -3.62
C LEU A 135 10.01 23.20 -2.78
N GLN A 136 10.42 24.36 -3.30
CA GLN A 136 10.32 25.65 -2.60
C GLN A 136 8.89 26.17 -2.54
N GLU A 137 8.05 25.79 -3.50
CA GLU A 137 6.62 26.09 -3.49
C GLU A 137 5.85 25.30 -2.40
N GLY A 138 6.51 24.38 -1.70
CA GLY A 138 5.93 23.63 -0.58
C GLY A 138 4.85 22.63 -1.00
N SER A 139 4.75 22.34 -2.30
CA SER A 139 3.74 21.46 -2.88
C SER A 139 4.07 19.97 -2.66
N ALA A 140 5.35 19.63 -2.53
CA ALA A 140 5.82 18.27 -2.27
C ALA A 140 6.78 18.21 -1.07
N THR A 141 6.88 17.02 -0.48
CA THR A 141 7.75 16.74 0.67
C THR A 141 8.78 15.65 0.38
N HIS A 142 8.44 14.71 -0.51
CA HIS A 142 9.24 13.54 -0.83
C HIS A 142 9.26 13.33 -2.35
N VAL A 143 10.23 12.54 -2.81
CA VAL A 143 10.34 12.08 -4.18
C VAL A 143 10.41 10.56 -4.21
N VAL A 144 9.77 9.94 -5.19
CA VAL A 144 9.76 8.49 -5.36
C VAL A 144 11.10 8.05 -5.96
N THR A 145 11.94 7.42 -5.14
CA THR A 145 13.29 6.98 -5.53
C THR A 145 13.38 5.49 -5.85
N ALA A 146 12.43 4.68 -5.38
CA ALA A 146 12.41 3.24 -5.62
C ALA A 146 10.98 2.70 -5.69
N LEU A 147 10.80 1.62 -6.47
CA LEU A 147 9.55 0.90 -6.66
C LEU A 147 9.78 -0.60 -6.69
N LEU A 148 9.03 -1.32 -5.85
CA LEU A 148 8.89 -2.77 -5.93
C LEU A 148 7.64 -3.11 -6.74
N SER A 149 7.82 -3.61 -7.96
CA SER A 149 6.71 -3.95 -8.85
C SER A 149 6.28 -5.41 -8.71
N THR A 150 4.98 -5.61 -8.86
CA THR A 150 4.34 -6.91 -9.05
C THR A 150 3.98 -7.06 -10.52
N GLU A 151 4.38 -8.14 -11.19
CA GLU A 151 4.01 -8.38 -12.60
C GLU A 151 2.54 -8.79 -12.78
N ARG A 152 2.20 -9.21 -14.00
CA ARG A 152 0.88 -9.41 -14.66
C ARG A 152 -0.24 -10.12 -13.87
N ARG A 153 0.02 -10.59 -12.65
CA ARG A 153 -0.99 -10.99 -11.67
C ARG A 153 -0.82 -10.11 -10.44
N PRO A 154 -1.59 -9.00 -10.32
CA PRO A 154 -1.57 -8.21 -9.10
C PRO A 154 -2.05 -9.07 -7.93
N PHE A 155 -1.76 -8.65 -6.70
CA PHE A 155 -2.23 -9.28 -5.46
C PHE A 155 -3.64 -9.90 -5.64
N LEU A 156 -3.81 -11.18 -5.36
CA LEU A 156 -5.10 -11.83 -5.50
C LEU A 156 -5.71 -12.04 -4.13
N PHE A 157 -6.94 -11.56 -3.94
CA PHE A 157 -7.76 -11.88 -2.78
C PHE A 157 -8.92 -12.77 -3.20
N LEU A 158 -8.95 -13.99 -2.68
CA LEU A 158 -10.08 -14.89 -2.82
C LEU A 158 -10.81 -14.97 -1.49
N THR A 159 -12.02 -14.40 -1.43
CA THR A 159 -12.83 -14.42 -0.20
C THR A 159 -13.96 -15.44 -0.30
N LYS A 160 -14.03 -16.35 0.66
CA LYS A 160 -15.17 -17.23 0.89
C LYS A 160 -15.96 -16.75 2.11
N ARG A 161 -17.29 -16.75 1.98
CA ARG A 161 -18.23 -16.28 3.01
C ARG A 161 -19.08 -17.47 3.46
N PHE A 162 -19.29 -17.59 4.76
CA PHE A 162 -20.06 -18.66 5.38
C PHE A 162 -21.11 -18.05 6.32
N PRO A 163 -22.35 -18.56 6.35
CA PRO A 163 -23.30 -18.21 7.40
C PRO A 163 -22.78 -18.72 8.75
N GLN A 164 -22.91 -17.93 9.81
CA GLN A 164 -22.73 -18.42 11.18
C GLN A 164 -24.07 -18.97 11.71
N GLU A 165 -24.07 -20.23 12.12
CA GLU A 165 -25.17 -20.80 12.90
C GLU A 165 -25.18 -20.22 14.31
N LYS A 166 -26.39 -20.02 14.88
CA LYS A 166 -26.54 -19.59 16.26
C LYS A 166 -26.06 -20.70 17.19
N THR A 167 -25.03 -20.43 17.99
CA THR A 167 -24.77 -21.25 19.18
C THR A 167 -25.84 -20.91 20.22
N THR A 168 -26.92 -21.69 20.26
CA THR A 168 -27.90 -21.61 21.35
C THR A 168 -27.20 -22.10 22.61
N ARG A 169 -26.80 -21.19 23.51
CA ARG A 169 -26.42 -21.55 24.88
C ARG A 169 -27.69 -22.04 25.58
N THR A 170 -27.92 -23.35 25.60
CA THR A 170 -28.86 -23.96 26.54
C THR A 170 -28.28 -23.79 27.94
N SER A 171 -28.81 -22.82 28.69
CA SER A 171 -28.62 -22.76 30.14
C SER A 171 -29.23 -24.03 30.74
N LYS A 172 -28.39 -24.94 31.22
CA LYS A 172 -28.86 -26.06 32.05
C LYS A 172 -29.40 -25.46 33.35
N GLU A 173 -30.71 -25.43 33.51
CA GLU A 173 -31.33 -25.27 34.83
C GLU A 173 -30.83 -26.41 35.72
N THR A 174 -30.07 -26.04 36.76
CA THR A 174 -29.64 -26.97 37.79
C THR A 174 -30.79 -27.10 38.78
N CYS A 175 -31.50 -28.23 38.76
CA CYS A 175 -32.41 -28.60 39.85
C CYS A 175 -31.62 -28.62 41.17
N ARG A 176 -32.04 -27.81 42.14
CA ARG A 176 -31.69 -28.02 43.54
C ARG A 176 -32.80 -28.85 44.19
N SER A 177 -32.37 -29.99 44.72
CA SER A 177 -33.08 -30.90 45.63
C SER A 177 -33.46 -30.23 46.93
#